data_AF-A0AAN8TRZ5-F1
#
_entry.id   AF-A0AAN8TRZ5-F1
#
_cell.length_a   1.000
_cell.length_b   1.000
_cell.length_c   1.000
_cell.angle_alpha   90.00
_cell.angle_beta   90.00
_cell.angle_gamma   90.00
#
_symmetry.space_group_name_H-M   'P 1'
#
loop_
_entity.id
_entity.type
_entity.pdbx_description
1 polymer ?
#
loop_
_entity_poly.entity_id
_entity_poly.type
_entity_poly.pdbx_seq_one_letter_code
_entity_poly.pdbx_strand_id
1 'polypeptide(L)'
;MSKPNNVRRYAIEKYNREESIISNNYGNNLFYLSKHLKKVYPIEHHKTCSQTFINDFSSPLDHKKREILDNNIVVPQVIPCPNEKELMRCSWITNSTDKVYVQFHDECWGVPVYDDHQLFELLSLAGLLMDFNWTEILKIREQIREAFVGFNAKQVAKMGEKEINEVVSNVSLMLAENRVRSIVDNAKCIVKIGEEFGSLSCYMWNHMNYKAIINRFRNARDVPLRSPKAEAISKDLVKRGLRHVGPVVINSFMQAAGMTIDHLIYCFRHKECLNLAERPWRHV
;
A
#
# COMPACT_ATOMS: atom_id res chain seq x y z
N MET A 1 -42.22 -0.88 -44.86
CA MET A 1 -41.23 0.21 -45.01
C MET A 1 -41.01 0.86 -43.65
N SER A 2 -39.75 1.12 -43.33
CA SER A 2 -39.13 1.64 -42.10
C SER A 2 -39.85 2.84 -41.46
N LYS A 3 -39.77 3.11 -40.14
CA LYS A 3 -38.55 3.40 -39.35
C LYS A 3 -38.77 3.27 -37.83
N PRO A 4 -37.82 2.66 -37.08
CA PRO A 4 -37.52 3.00 -35.69
C PRO A 4 -36.22 3.84 -35.67
N ASN A 5 -36.28 5.13 -35.31
CA ASN A 5 -35.08 5.99 -35.34
C ASN A 5 -34.91 6.98 -34.18
N ASN A 6 -35.67 6.87 -33.09
CA ASN A 6 -35.51 7.78 -31.94
C ASN A 6 -34.82 7.14 -30.72
N VAL A 7 -34.95 5.84 -30.49
CA VAL A 7 -34.35 5.19 -29.31
C VAL A 7 -32.83 5.06 -29.42
N ARG A 8 -32.31 4.85 -30.64
CA ARG A 8 -30.86 4.70 -30.90
C ARG A 8 -30.09 6.02 -30.80
N ARG A 9 -30.72 7.17 -31.13
CA ARG A 9 -30.11 8.50 -30.96
C ARG A 9 -29.95 8.88 -29.48
N TYR A 10 -30.96 8.61 -28.66
CA TYR A 10 -30.90 8.90 -27.22
C TYR A 10 -29.86 8.05 -26.49
N ALA A 11 -29.69 6.79 -26.89
CA ALA A 11 -28.67 5.90 -26.30
C ALA A 11 -27.24 6.32 -26.68
N ILE A 12 -27.01 6.76 -27.93
CA ILE A 12 -25.69 7.22 -28.40
C ILE A 12 -25.33 8.58 -27.79
N GLU A 13 -26.29 9.51 -27.66
CA GLU A 13 -26.04 10.80 -27.01
C GLU A 13 -25.77 10.67 -25.50
N LYS A 14 -26.39 9.70 -24.82
CA LYS A 14 -26.09 9.41 -23.40
C LYS A 14 -24.72 8.75 -23.24
N TYR A 15 -24.37 7.79 -24.10
CA TYR A 15 -23.06 7.12 -24.11
C TYR A 15 -21.91 8.10 -24.39
N ASN A 16 -22.07 9.00 -25.36
CA ASN A 16 -21.05 10.01 -25.69
C ASN A 16 -20.91 11.10 -24.59
N ARG A 17 -21.98 11.37 -23.82
CA ARG A 17 -21.93 12.29 -22.68
C ARG A 17 -21.26 11.63 -21.46
N GLU A 18 -21.41 10.33 -21.28
CA GLU A 18 -20.70 9.54 -20.26
C GLU A 18 -19.23 9.30 -20.62
N GLU A 19 -18.88 9.06 -21.89
CA GLU A 19 -17.48 8.93 -22.36
C GLU A 19 -16.68 10.24 -22.25
N SER A 20 -17.32 11.40 -22.45
CA SER A 20 -16.68 12.71 -22.27
C SER A 20 -16.50 13.08 -20.79
N ILE A 21 -17.33 12.55 -19.88
CA ILE A 21 -17.13 12.67 -18.43
C ILE A 21 -16.03 11.69 -17.95
N ILE A 22 -15.99 10.48 -18.52
CA ILE A 22 -15.00 9.46 -18.18
C ILE A 22 -13.61 9.82 -18.71
N SER A 23 -13.46 10.29 -19.95
CA SER A 23 -12.15 10.71 -20.50
C SER A 23 -11.58 11.97 -19.80
N ASN A 24 -12.44 12.89 -19.35
CA ASN A 24 -12.02 13.99 -18.48
C ASN A 24 -11.56 13.52 -17.09
N ASN A 25 -12.09 12.41 -16.57
CA ASN A 25 -11.64 11.82 -15.30
C ASN A 25 -10.32 11.03 -15.42
N TYR A 26 -10.04 10.40 -16.56
CA TYR A 26 -8.75 9.72 -16.78
C TYR A 26 -7.58 10.70 -16.95
N GLY A 27 -7.80 11.85 -17.62
CA GLY A 27 -6.81 12.94 -17.69
C GLY A 27 -6.54 13.59 -16.33
N ASN A 28 -7.56 13.70 -15.48
CA ASN A 28 -7.44 14.21 -14.12
C ASN A 28 -6.79 13.21 -13.16
N ASN A 29 -7.01 11.90 -13.29
CA ASN A 29 -6.42 10.90 -12.40
C ASN A 29 -4.90 10.76 -12.57
N LEU A 30 -4.37 10.90 -13.79
CA LEU A 30 -2.91 10.97 -14.01
C LEU A 30 -2.28 12.22 -13.37
N PHE A 31 -3.05 13.32 -13.34
CA PHE A 31 -2.66 14.58 -12.69
C PHE A 31 -2.76 14.49 -11.15
N TYR A 32 -3.78 13.79 -10.62
CA TYR A 32 -3.96 13.53 -9.19
C TYR A 32 -2.94 12.55 -8.63
N LEU A 33 -2.53 11.51 -9.38
CA LEU A 33 -1.42 10.64 -9.04
C LEU A 33 -0.13 11.47 -8.85
N SER A 34 0.11 12.48 -9.69
CA SER A 34 1.27 13.36 -9.59
C SER A 34 1.21 14.34 -8.40
N LYS A 35 0.02 14.80 -7.99
CA LYS A 35 -0.16 15.75 -6.88
C LYS A 35 -0.19 15.06 -5.51
N HIS A 36 -0.79 13.87 -5.42
CA HIS A 36 -0.84 13.11 -4.16
C HIS A 36 0.56 12.60 -3.77
N LEU A 37 1.35 12.12 -4.74
CA LEU A 37 2.74 11.74 -4.51
C LEU A 37 3.62 12.94 -4.07
N LYS A 38 3.36 14.15 -4.57
CA LYS A 38 4.04 15.39 -4.13
C LYS A 38 3.63 15.86 -2.73
N LYS A 39 2.44 15.51 -2.25
CA LYS A 39 1.94 15.89 -0.93
C LYS A 39 2.45 14.95 0.18
N VAL A 40 2.74 13.71 -0.17
CA VAL A 40 3.35 12.71 0.74
C VAL A 40 4.89 12.80 0.71
N TYR A 41 5.49 13.26 -0.40
CA TYR A 41 6.94 13.44 -0.55
C TYR A 41 7.29 14.73 -1.29
N PRO A 42 7.72 15.81 -0.60
CA PRO A 42 8.24 16.99 -1.27
C PRO A 42 9.64 16.67 -1.84
N ILE A 43 9.72 16.51 -3.17
CA ILE A 43 11.00 16.46 -3.89
C ILE A 43 11.48 17.90 -4.06
N GLU A 44 12.47 18.30 -3.28
CA GLU A 44 13.25 19.51 -3.58
C GLU A 44 14.14 19.23 -4.79
N HIS A 45 13.90 19.99 -5.87
CA HIS A 45 14.83 20.07 -6.98
C HIS A 45 16.12 20.73 -6.47
N HIS A 46 17.23 19.98 -6.46
CA HIS A 46 18.56 20.51 -6.25
C HIS A 46 18.84 21.69 -7.22
N LYS A 47 19.04 22.89 -6.65
CA LYS A 47 19.88 23.92 -7.24
C LYS A 47 21.08 24.14 -6.31
N THR A 48 22.23 23.68 -6.81
CA THR A 48 23.60 24.20 -6.59
C THR A 48 23.99 24.75 -5.22
N CYS A 49 24.95 24.04 -4.63
CA CYS A 49 25.88 24.48 -3.60
C CYS A 49 26.50 25.87 -3.89
N SER A 50 26.55 26.71 -2.86
CA SER A 50 27.63 27.68 -2.63
C SER A 50 27.72 27.96 -1.13
N GLN A 51 28.95 27.85 -0.62
CA GLN A 51 29.37 28.06 0.77
C GLN A 51 29.18 29.52 1.21
N THR A 52 28.99 29.76 2.51
CA THR A 52 29.95 30.51 3.35
C THR A 52 29.61 30.47 4.84
N PHE A 53 30.69 30.51 5.62
CA PHE A 53 30.87 30.43 7.07
C PHE A 53 30.25 31.58 7.92
N ILE A 54 30.26 31.35 9.26
CA ILE A 54 30.77 32.19 10.38
C ILE A 54 29.79 32.33 11.56
N ASN A 55 30.14 31.60 12.63
CA ASN A 55 30.30 31.95 14.05
C ASN A 55 29.28 32.72 14.92
N ASP A 56 29.08 32.07 16.09
CA ASP A 56 29.27 32.55 17.47
C ASP A 56 28.22 33.39 18.23
N PHE A 57 28.29 33.14 19.55
CA PHE A 57 27.97 33.95 20.73
C PHE A 57 26.69 33.64 21.54
N SER A 58 26.91 32.85 22.60
CA SER A 58 26.79 33.24 24.02
C SER A 58 25.41 33.45 24.69
N SER A 59 25.19 32.60 25.71
CA SER A 59 24.47 32.81 26.99
C SER A 59 25.03 34.04 27.78
N PRO A 60 24.56 34.49 28.99
CA PRO A 60 23.62 33.88 29.95
C PRO A 60 22.73 34.84 30.84
N LEU A 61 21.96 34.21 31.77
CA LEU A 61 21.67 34.60 33.18
C LEU A 61 20.45 35.50 33.60
N ASP A 62 19.55 34.85 34.36
CA ASP A 62 19.16 35.08 35.77
C ASP A 62 17.95 35.95 36.23
N HIS A 63 17.33 35.44 37.31
CA HIS A 63 16.65 36.07 38.46
C HIS A 63 15.10 36.23 38.62
N LYS A 64 14.57 35.36 39.52
CA LYS A 64 13.80 35.60 40.77
C LYS A 64 12.32 36.08 40.82
N LYS A 65 11.48 35.14 41.33
CA LYS A 65 10.45 35.18 42.42
C LYS A 65 9.36 36.27 42.48
N ARG A 66 8.10 35.83 42.62
CA ARG A 66 7.21 36.10 43.79
C ARG A 66 5.93 35.25 43.81
N GLU A 67 5.58 34.75 44.99
CA GLU A 67 4.33 34.07 45.37
C GLU A 67 3.22 35.09 45.66
N ILE A 68 1.96 34.76 45.31
CA ILE A 68 0.73 35.17 46.02
C ILE A 68 -0.29 34.03 45.90
N LEU A 69 -0.80 33.55 47.04
CA LEU A 69 -1.94 32.64 47.20
C LEU A 69 -3.24 33.35 46.78
N ASP A 70 -4.15 32.66 46.09
CA ASP A 70 -5.56 32.64 46.51
C ASP A 70 -6.37 31.51 45.84
N ASN A 71 -7.23 30.93 46.68
CA ASN A 71 -8.04 29.74 46.45
C ASN A 71 -9.10 29.93 45.35
N ASN A 72 -9.18 29.01 44.38
CA ASN A 72 -10.40 28.73 43.64
C ASN A 72 -10.40 27.28 43.11
N ILE A 73 -11.25 26.46 43.74
CA ILE A 73 -11.93 25.23 43.28
C ILE A 73 -11.35 24.58 42.00
N VAL A 74 -10.52 23.56 42.17
CA VAL A 74 -10.05 22.68 41.09
C VAL A 74 -11.02 21.50 40.95
N VAL A 75 -11.77 21.50 39.85
CA VAL A 75 -12.47 20.32 39.30
C VAL A 75 -11.45 19.17 39.19
N PRO A 76 -11.78 17.91 39.57
CA PRO A 76 -10.79 16.83 39.52
C PRO A 76 -10.22 16.70 38.10
N GLN A 77 -8.98 17.12 37.93
CA GLN A 77 -8.24 16.87 36.71
C GLN A 77 -8.10 15.36 36.59
N VAL A 78 -8.65 14.83 35.50
CA VAL A 78 -8.36 13.47 35.03
C VAL A 78 -6.85 13.36 34.94
N ILE A 79 -6.25 12.59 35.85
CA ILE A 79 -4.84 12.25 35.82
C ILE A 79 -4.61 11.52 34.49
N PRO A 80 -3.79 12.04 33.56
CA PRO A 80 -3.40 11.25 32.40
C PRO A 80 -2.63 10.03 32.92
N CYS A 81 -3.09 8.83 32.59
CA CYS A 81 -2.30 7.63 32.85
C CYS A 81 -0.92 7.79 32.19
N PRO A 82 0.19 7.57 32.92
CA PRO A 82 1.52 7.75 32.37
C PRO A 82 1.94 6.55 31.51
N ASN A 83 2.52 6.88 30.35
CA ASN A 83 3.46 6.10 29.53
C ASN A 83 2.96 4.86 28.77
N GLU A 84 2.35 5.09 27.59
CA GLU A 84 2.80 4.31 26.43
C GLU A 84 4.13 4.92 25.98
N LYS A 85 5.23 4.16 26.00
CA LYS A 85 6.45 4.59 25.30
C LYS A 85 6.03 4.90 23.86
N GLU A 86 6.12 6.15 23.46
CA GLU A 86 5.78 6.56 22.09
C GLU A 86 6.67 5.76 21.13
N LEU A 87 6.09 4.76 20.47
CA LEU A 87 6.81 3.89 19.58
C LEU A 87 7.27 4.73 18.38
N MET A 88 8.59 4.79 18.17
CA MET A 88 9.16 5.44 17.01
C MET A 88 8.77 4.65 15.77
N ARG A 89 7.93 5.22 14.91
CA ARG A 89 7.48 4.62 13.65
C ARG A 89 8.19 5.25 12.45
N CYS A 90 8.11 4.62 11.28
CA CYS A 90 8.58 5.24 10.06
C CYS A 90 7.90 6.61 9.82
N SER A 91 8.58 7.56 9.18
CA SER A 91 8.10 8.95 9.07
C SER A 91 6.80 9.13 8.29
N TRP A 92 6.37 8.12 7.53
CA TRP A 92 5.07 8.11 6.85
C TRP A 92 3.91 7.73 7.79
N ILE A 93 4.18 7.36 9.04
CA ILE A 93 3.20 7.23 10.10
C ILE A 93 3.32 8.46 11.01
N THR A 94 2.34 9.34 10.89
CA THR A 94 2.22 10.58 11.66
C THR A 94 1.12 10.48 12.71
N ASN A 95 1.05 11.45 13.63
CA ASN A 95 -0.02 11.53 14.64
C ASN A 95 -1.42 11.70 14.04
N SER A 96 -1.51 12.12 12.78
CA SER A 96 -2.77 12.26 12.03
C SER A 96 -3.05 11.07 11.09
N THR A 97 -2.20 10.05 11.09
CA THR A 97 -2.38 8.86 10.25
C THR A 97 -3.57 8.04 10.74
N ASP A 98 -4.36 7.53 9.80
CA ASP A 98 -5.53 6.71 10.11
C ASP A 98 -5.11 5.43 10.86
N LYS A 99 -5.88 5.06 11.88
CA LYS A 99 -5.58 3.92 12.76
C LYS A 99 -5.41 2.62 12.01
N VAL A 100 -6.17 2.40 10.92
CA VAL A 100 -6.04 1.17 10.13
C VAL A 100 -4.66 1.07 9.46
N TYR A 101 -4.09 2.21 9.06
CA TYR A 101 -2.78 2.24 8.42
C TYR A 101 -1.64 2.12 9.45
N VAL A 102 -1.82 2.71 10.64
CA VAL A 102 -0.93 2.48 11.79
C VAL A 102 -0.88 0.99 12.13
N GLN A 103 -2.03 0.33 12.25
CA GLN A 103 -2.11 -1.10 12.54
C GLN A 103 -1.42 -1.93 11.45
N PHE A 104 -1.68 -1.63 10.17
CA PHE A 104 -1.02 -2.33 9.08
C PHE A 104 0.51 -2.16 9.12
N HIS A 105 1.01 -0.96 9.40
CA HIS A 105 2.45 -0.73 9.59
C HIS A 105 3.02 -1.53 10.77
N ASP A 106 2.32 -1.52 11.90
CA ASP A 106 2.79 -2.09 13.16
C ASP A 106 2.69 -3.62 13.21
N GLU A 107 1.78 -4.23 12.44
CA GLU A 107 1.48 -5.67 12.55
C GLU A 107 1.81 -6.46 11.29
N CYS A 108 1.69 -5.84 10.10
CA CYS A 108 1.74 -6.55 8.82
C CYS A 108 2.93 -6.13 7.95
N TRP A 109 3.14 -4.82 7.75
CA TRP A 109 4.07 -4.33 6.74
C TRP A 109 5.52 -4.68 7.09
N GLY A 110 6.23 -5.26 6.12
CA GLY A 110 7.59 -5.73 6.29
C GLY A 110 7.72 -7.06 7.06
N VAL A 111 6.62 -7.68 7.51
CA VAL A 111 6.66 -9.01 8.12
C VAL A 111 6.75 -10.06 7.01
N PRO A 112 7.74 -10.98 7.03
CA PRO A 112 7.85 -12.02 6.01
C PRO A 112 6.60 -12.91 5.96
N VAL A 113 5.94 -12.94 4.79
CA VAL A 113 4.76 -13.76 4.53
C VAL A 113 5.13 -14.97 3.67
N TYR A 114 4.69 -16.16 4.10
CA TYR A 114 4.95 -17.43 3.41
C TYR A 114 3.68 -18.18 3.00
N ASP A 115 2.51 -17.75 3.46
CA ASP A 115 1.22 -18.34 3.13
C ASP A 115 0.72 -17.86 1.75
N ASP A 116 0.30 -18.80 0.91
CA ASP A 116 -0.11 -18.52 -0.48
C ASP A 116 -1.32 -17.60 -0.58
N HIS A 117 -2.31 -17.77 0.31
CA HIS A 117 -3.52 -16.95 0.31
C HIS A 117 -3.19 -15.51 0.71
N GLN A 118 -2.38 -15.32 1.76
CA GLN A 118 -1.91 -14.00 2.17
C GLN A 118 -1.03 -13.32 1.10
N LEU A 119 -0.17 -14.06 0.42
CA LEU A 119 0.63 -13.52 -0.69
C LEU A 119 -0.26 -13.11 -1.87
N PHE A 120 -1.26 -13.92 -2.23
CA PHE A 120 -2.20 -13.57 -3.29
C PHE A 120 -3.05 -12.35 -2.92
N GLU A 121 -3.51 -12.27 -1.66
CA GLU A 121 -4.19 -11.10 -1.12
C GLU A 121 -3.31 -9.85 -1.25
N LEU A 122 -2.11 -9.86 -0.68
CA LEU A 122 -1.21 -8.70 -0.70
C LEU A 122 -0.87 -8.27 -2.13
N LEU A 123 -0.66 -9.22 -3.05
CA LEU A 123 -0.40 -8.91 -4.46
C LEU A 123 -1.60 -8.23 -5.11
N SER A 124 -2.81 -8.72 -4.83
CA SER A 124 -4.06 -8.14 -5.34
C SER A 124 -4.30 -6.74 -4.77
N LEU A 125 -4.11 -6.54 -3.46
CA LEU A 125 -4.24 -5.24 -2.80
C LEU A 125 -3.20 -4.24 -3.32
N ALA A 126 -1.95 -4.66 -3.51
CA ALA A 126 -0.92 -3.81 -4.12
C ALA A 126 -1.30 -3.39 -5.55
N GLY A 127 -1.98 -4.27 -6.32
CA GLY A 127 -2.51 -3.95 -7.64
C GLY A 127 -3.56 -2.84 -7.66
N LEU A 128 -4.25 -2.62 -6.53
CA LEU A 128 -5.24 -1.55 -6.34
C LEU A 128 -4.60 -0.18 -6.08
N LEU A 129 -3.30 -0.11 -5.79
CA LEU A 129 -2.59 1.16 -5.55
C LEU A 129 -2.55 2.12 -6.74
N MET A 130 -2.96 1.65 -7.92
CA MET A 130 -3.13 2.50 -9.09
C MET A 130 -4.41 3.34 -9.04
N ASP A 131 -5.40 2.91 -8.24
CA ASP A 131 -6.71 3.56 -8.12
C ASP A 131 -6.91 4.17 -6.71
N PHE A 132 -6.27 3.61 -5.70
CA PHE A 132 -6.45 3.94 -4.28
C PHE A 132 -5.11 4.10 -3.54
N ASN A 133 -5.13 4.70 -2.36
CA ASN A 133 -4.02 4.61 -1.42
C ASN A 133 -4.19 3.45 -0.42
N TRP A 134 -3.13 3.09 0.30
CA TRP A 134 -3.17 2.00 1.29
C TRP A 134 -4.28 2.18 2.33
N THR A 135 -4.50 3.38 2.87
CA THR A 135 -5.56 3.62 3.87
C THR A 135 -6.94 3.27 3.32
N GLU A 136 -7.24 3.69 2.09
CA GLU A 136 -8.53 3.38 1.43
C GLU A 136 -8.69 1.88 1.23
N ILE A 137 -7.66 1.19 0.72
CA ILE A 137 -7.66 -0.25 0.50
C ILE A 137 -7.83 -1.00 1.83
N LEU A 138 -7.11 -0.59 2.88
CA LEU A 138 -7.14 -1.23 4.19
C LEU A 138 -8.51 -1.11 4.87
N LYS A 139 -9.23 0.00 4.67
CA LYS A 139 -10.60 0.17 5.19
C LYS A 139 -11.59 -0.82 4.63
N ILE A 140 -11.36 -1.28 3.40
CA ILE A 140 -12.23 -2.25 2.70
C ILE A 140 -11.61 -3.64 2.57
N ARG A 141 -10.47 -3.90 3.25
CA ARG A 141 -9.67 -5.12 3.08
C ARG A 141 -10.45 -6.38 3.42
N GLU A 142 -11.23 -6.35 4.49
CA GLU A 142 -12.03 -7.51 4.92
C GLU A 142 -13.13 -7.83 3.91
N GLN A 143 -13.82 -6.80 3.40
CA GLN A 143 -14.84 -6.97 2.37
C GLN A 143 -14.24 -7.49 1.07
N ILE A 144 -13.05 -7.00 0.67
CA ILE A 144 -12.31 -7.53 -0.47
C ILE A 144 -11.97 -9.01 -0.23
N ARG A 145 -11.48 -9.37 0.96
CA ARG A 145 -11.13 -10.76 1.30
C ARG A 145 -12.34 -11.68 1.20
N GLU A 146 -13.49 -11.25 1.72
CA GLU A 146 -14.75 -12.00 1.61
C GLU A 146 -15.18 -12.16 0.15
N ALA A 147 -15.14 -11.08 -0.63
CA ALA A 147 -15.51 -11.08 -2.05
C ALA A 147 -14.67 -12.04 -2.91
N PHE A 148 -13.42 -12.28 -2.51
CA PHE A 148 -12.51 -13.21 -3.18
C PHE A 148 -12.23 -14.47 -2.35
N VAL A 149 -13.18 -14.88 -1.49
CA VAL A 149 -13.19 -16.18 -0.80
C VAL A 149 -11.86 -16.46 -0.09
N GLY A 150 -11.37 -15.49 0.69
CA GLY A 150 -10.13 -15.61 1.43
C GLY A 150 -8.87 -15.66 0.56
N PHE A 151 -8.95 -15.23 -0.70
CA PHE A 151 -7.88 -15.35 -1.70
C PHE A 151 -7.38 -16.79 -1.86
N ASN A 152 -8.28 -17.77 -1.79
CA ASN A 152 -7.96 -19.12 -2.24
C ASN A 152 -7.90 -19.14 -3.78
N ALA A 153 -6.69 -19.17 -4.33
CA ALA A 153 -6.48 -19.06 -5.78
C ALA A 153 -7.27 -20.10 -6.60
N LYS A 154 -7.45 -21.32 -6.09
CA LYS A 154 -8.23 -22.37 -6.79
C LYS A 154 -9.73 -22.08 -6.81
N GLN A 155 -10.26 -21.41 -5.79
CA GLN A 155 -11.66 -21.00 -5.74
C GLN A 155 -11.88 -19.74 -6.58
N VAL A 156 -11.04 -18.72 -6.40
CA VAL A 156 -11.11 -17.46 -7.16
C VAL A 156 -10.96 -17.72 -8.66
N ALA A 157 -10.08 -18.63 -9.08
CA ALA A 157 -9.90 -19.00 -10.49
C ALA A 157 -11.16 -19.60 -11.15
N LYS A 158 -12.08 -20.14 -10.35
CA LYS A 158 -13.33 -20.77 -10.81
C LYS A 158 -14.53 -19.81 -10.81
N MET A 159 -14.36 -18.58 -10.31
CA MET A 159 -15.44 -17.60 -10.28
C MET A 159 -15.99 -17.36 -11.69
N GLY A 160 -17.29 -17.58 -11.85
CA GLY A 160 -18.01 -17.38 -13.10
C GLY A 160 -18.52 -15.95 -13.25
N GLU A 161 -19.14 -15.66 -14.40
CA GLU A 161 -19.69 -14.32 -14.70
C GLU A 161 -20.71 -13.84 -13.66
N LYS A 162 -21.50 -14.74 -13.07
CA LYS A 162 -22.46 -14.39 -12.03
C LYS A 162 -21.77 -13.82 -10.80
N GLU A 163 -20.78 -14.54 -10.26
CA GLU A 163 -20.03 -14.13 -9.07
C GLU A 163 -19.20 -12.86 -9.34
N ILE A 164 -18.59 -12.75 -10.53
CA ILE A 164 -17.90 -11.53 -10.95
C ILE A 164 -18.86 -10.34 -10.94
N ASN A 165 -20.05 -10.47 -11.55
CA ASN A 165 -21.03 -9.39 -11.60
C ASN A 165 -21.56 -9.02 -10.20
N GLU A 166 -21.68 -9.98 -9.28
CA GLU A 166 -22.03 -9.72 -7.88
C GLU A 166 -20.96 -8.87 -7.19
N VAL A 167 -19.68 -9.20 -7.35
CA VAL A 167 -18.57 -8.40 -6.79
C VAL A 167 -18.52 -7.01 -7.41
N VAL A 168 -18.67 -6.90 -8.73
CA VAL A 168 -18.68 -5.61 -9.45
C VAL A 168 -19.86 -4.72 -9.04
N SER A 169 -21.02 -5.31 -8.77
CA SER A 169 -22.20 -4.56 -8.33
C SER A 169 -22.11 -4.11 -6.86
N ASN A 170 -21.15 -4.61 -6.10
CA ASN A 170 -20.97 -4.24 -4.71
C ASN A 170 -20.27 -2.88 -4.59
N VAL A 171 -21.09 -1.83 -4.46
CA VAL A 171 -20.64 -0.43 -4.33
C VAL A 171 -19.71 -0.22 -3.12
N SER A 172 -19.83 -1.05 -2.07
CA SER A 172 -18.96 -0.92 -0.88
C SER A 172 -17.49 -1.25 -1.17
N LEU A 173 -17.22 -2.06 -2.20
CA LEU A 173 -15.85 -2.40 -2.62
C LEU A 173 -15.22 -1.31 -3.49
N MET A 174 -16.03 -0.48 -4.14
CA MET A 174 -15.59 0.55 -5.10
C MET A 174 -14.68 0.03 -6.22
N LEU A 175 -14.68 -1.29 -6.49
CA LEU A 175 -13.81 -1.90 -7.49
C LEU A 175 -14.39 -1.78 -8.89
N ALA A 176 -13.59 -1.29 -9.83
CA ALA A 176 -13.95 -1.33 -11.24
C ALA A 176 -13.95 -2.77 -11.77
N GLU A 177 -14.82 -3.06 -12.75
CA GLU A 177 -14.99 -4.41 -13.34
C GLU A 177 -13.67 -5.00 -13.84
N ASN A 178 -12.83 -4.19 -14.49
CA ASN A 178 -11.53 -4.63 -14.96
C ASN A 178 -10.63 -5.15 -13.82
N ARG A 179 -10.73 -4.59 -12.61
CA ARG A 179 -9.97 -5.04 -11.41
C ARG A 179 -10.46 -6.38 -10.92
N VAL A 180 -11.78 -6.54 -10.78
CA VAL A 180 -12.39 -7.81 -10.37
C VAL A 180 -11.98 -8.93 -11.32
N ARG A 181 -12.13 -8.70 -12.62
CA ARG A 181 -11.71 -9.67 -13.65
C ARG A 181 -10.21 -9.95 -13.60
N SER A 182 -9.37 -8.94 -13.36
CA SER A 182 -7.92 -9.14 -13.24
C SER A 182 -7.54 -10.01 -12.06
N ILE A 183 -8.20 -9.86 -10.91
CA ILE A 183 -7.95 -10.72 -9.74
C ILE A 183 -8.32 -12.17 -10.06
N VAL A 184 -9.45 -12.40 -10.73
CA VAL A 184 -9.86 -13.74 -11.18
C VAL A 184 -8.86 -14.36 -12.18
N ASP A 185 -8.38 -13.60 -13.15
CA ASP A 185 -7.40 -14.09 -14.11
C ASP A 185 -6.01 -14.31 -13.49
N ASN A 186 -5.62 -13.46 -12.54
CA ASN A 186 -4.41 -13.64 -11.76
C ASN A 186 -4.48 -14.94 -10.94
N ALA A 187 -5.63 -15.25 -10.35
CA ALA A 187 -5.83 -16.51 -9.65
C ALA A 187 -5.60 -17.73 -10.56
N LYS A 188 -6.08 -17.69 -11.81
CA LYS A 188 -5.81 -18.75 -12.80
C LYS A 188 -4.31 -18.89 -13.10
N CYS A 189 -3.60 -17.78 -13.20
CA CYS A 189 -2.14 -17.79 -13.40
C CYS A 189 -1.41 -18.34 -12.17
N ILE A 190 -1.86 -17.99 -10.96
CA ILE A 190 -1.30 -18.48 -9.70
C ILE A 190 -1.49 -19.98 -9.53
N VAL A 191 -2.64 -20.53 -9.94
CA VAL A 191 -2.85 -21.99 -9.95
C VAL A 191 -1.80 -22.69 -10.84
N LYS A 192 -1.53 -22.17 -12.03
CA LYS A 192 -0.47 -22.69 -12.92
C LYS A 192 0.93 -22.55 -12.32
N ILE A 193 1.21 -21.44 -11.63
CA ILE A 193 2.46 -21.27 -10.88
C ILE A 193 2.58 -22.36 -9.81
N GLY A 194 1.50 -22.66 -9.09
CA GLY A 194 1.47 -23.76 -8.11
C GLY A 194 1.75 -25.13 -8.72
N GLU A 195 1.31 -25.38 -9.96
CA GLU A 195 1.63 -26.63 -10.68
C GLU A 195 3.12 -26.74 -11.06
N GLU A 196 3.77 -25.62 -11.41
CA GLU A 196 5.17 -25.59 -11.85
C GLU A 196 6.18 -25.48 -10.69
N PHE A 197 5.86 -24.71 -9.65
CA PHE A 197 6.77 -24.37 -8.54
C PHE A 197 6.30 -24.92 -7.18
N GLY A 198 5.18 -25.64 -7.15
CA GLY A 198 4.56 -26.17 -5.93
C GLY A 198 3.62 -25.18 -5.25
N SER A 199 4.00 -23.90 -5.15
CA SER A 199 3.19 -22.85 -4.50
C SER A 199 3.56 -21.44 -4.98
N LEU A 200 2.67 -20.46 -4.73
CA LEU A 200 2.98 -19.05 -5.00
C LEU A 200 4.15 -18.57 -4.13
N SER A 201 4.18 -19.00 -2.88
CA SER A 201 5.25 -18.71 -1.93
C SER A 201 6.61 -19.20 -2.43
N CYS A 202 6.70 -20.48 -2.83
CA CYS A 202 7.91 -21.04 -3.43
C CYS A 202 8.38 -20.22 -4.62
N TYR A 203 7.46 -19.87 -5.52
CA TYR A 203 7.77 -19.08 -6.71
C TYR A 203 8.28 -17.67 -6.37
N MET A 204 7.58 -16.93 -5.53
CA MET A 204 7.96 -15.55 -5.19
C MET A 204 9.27 -15.49 -4.38
N TRP A 205 9.43 -16.39 -3.40
CA TRP A 205 10.65 -16.46 -2.60
C TRP A 205 11.84 -17.03 -3.37
N ASN A 206 11.63 -17.85 -4.40
CA ASN A 206 12.70 -18.28 -5.31
C ASN A 206 13.35 -17.08 -6.02
N HIS A 207 12.58 -16.07 -6.45
CA HIS A 207 13.14 -14.83 -7.00
C HIS A 207 14.03 -14.05 -6.00
N MET A 208 13.80 -14.28 -4.71
CA MET A 208 14.52 -13.68 -3.59
C MET A 208 15.66 -14.57 -3.08
N ASN A 209 15.96 -15.68 -3.76
CA ASN A 209 16.88 -16.71 -3.26
C ASN A 209 16.52 -17.17 -1.82
N TYR A 210 15.22 -17.20 -1.52
CA TYR A 210 14.64 -17.56 -0.23
C TYR A 210 15.14 -16.73 0.95
N LYS A 211 15.58 -15.49 0.70
CA LYS A 211 16.08 -14.56 1.72
C LYS A 211 15.54 -13.16 1.48
N ALA A 212 15.06 -12.51 2.52
CA ALA A 212 14.62 -11.13 2.43
C ALA A 212 15.83 -10.21 2.16
N ILE A 213 15.60 -9.13 1.41
CA ILE A 213 16.60 -8.07 1.25
C ILE A 213 16.48 -7.15 2.45
N ILE A 214 17.56 -7.05 3.23
CA ILE A 214 17.61 -6.17 4.40
C ILE A 214 18.17 -4.82 4.00
N ASN A 215 17.34 -3.79 4.05
CA ASN A 215 17.77 -2.41 3.87
C ASN A 215 17.95 -1.70 5.23
N ARG A 216 18.70 -0.59 5.21
CA ARG A 216 19.04 0.21 6.40
C ARG A 216 18.83 1.69 6.11
N PHE A 217 17.68 2.03 5.56
CA PHE A 217 17.32 3.41 5.23
C PHE A 217 17.19 4.25 6.49
N ARG A 218 17.76 5.47 6.45
CA ARG A 218 17.63 6.46 7.52
C ARG A 218 16.50 7.43 7.25
N ASN A 219 16.27 7.76 5.97
CA ASN A 219 15.26 8.72 5.56
C ASN A 219 14.25 8.05 4.61
N ALA A 220 12.98 8.45 4.70
CA ALA A 220 11.94 7.90 3.82
C ALA A 220 12.17 8.15 2.33
N ARG A 221 12.82 9.27 1.98
CA ARG A 221 13.17 9.58 0.58
C ARG A 221 14.17 8.59 -0.03
N ASP A 222 14.90 7.85 0.80
CA ASP A 222 15.88 6.85 0.36
C ASP A 222 15.19 5.50 0.05
N VAL A 223 13.94 5.31 0.53
CA VAL A 223 13.14 4.10 0.26
C VAL A 223 12.63 4.18 -1.18
N PRO A 224 13.05 3.26 -2.07
CA PRO A 224 12.74 3.38 -3.47
C PRO A 224 11.29 2.95 -3.77
N LEU A 225 10.65 3.61 -4.73
CA LEU A 225 9.35 3.20 -5.28
C LEU A 225 9.44 2.03 -6.27
N ARG A 226 10.64 1.74 -6.76
CA ARG A 226 10.94 0.64 -7.69
C ARG A 226 12.36 0.15 -7.46
N SER A 227 12.61 -1.13 -7.70
CA SER A 227 13.94 -1.72 -7.61
C SER A 227 14.22 -2.63 -8.81
N PRO A 228 15.50 -2.86 -9.18
CA PRO A 228 15.85 -3.82 -10.23
C PRO A 228 15.26 -5.22 -9.97
N LYS A 229 15.15 -5.61 -8.70
CA LYS A 229 14.53 -6.88 -8.31
C LYS A 229 13.03 -6.88 -8.61
N ALA A 230 12.30 -5.82 -8.23
CA ALA A 230 10.89 -5.69 -8.54
C ALA A 230 10.61 -5.61 -10.05
N GLU A 231 11.49 -4.97 -10.82
CA GLU A 231 11.40 -4.93 -12.29
C GLU A 231 11.55 -6.32 -12.92
N ALA A 232 12.49 -7.13 -12.43
CA ALA A 232 12.68 -8.51 -12.90
C ALA A 232 11.46 -9.39 -12.58
N ILE A 233 10.94 -9.33 -11.35
CA ILE A 233 9.76 -10.09 -10.93
C ILE A 233 8.52 -9.64 -11.70
N SER A 234 8.32 -8.33 -11.84
CA SER A 234 7.22 -7.75 -12.62
C SER A 234 7.22 -8.27 -14.06
N LYS A 235 8.38 -8.27 -14.72
CA LYS A 235 8.52 -8.78 -16.10
C LYS A 235 8.13 -10.26 -16.21
N ASP A 236 8.53 -11.10 -15.25
CA ASP A 236 8.18 -12.52 -15.28
C ASP A 236 6.68 -12.75 -15.02
N LEU A 237 6.11 -12.05 -14.03
CA LEU A 237 4.67 -12.13 -13.73
C LEU A 237 3.81 -11.69 -14.94
N VAL A 238 4.20 -10.60 -15.62
CA VAL A 238 3.53 -10.16 -16.87
C VAL A 238 3.65 -11.23 -17.95
N LYS A 239 4.83 -11.83 -18.13
CA LYS A 239 5.05 -12.92 -19.10
C LYS A 239 4.17 -14.14 -18.80
N ARG A 240 3.87 -14.39 -17.52
CA ARG A 240 2.96 -15.45 -17.06
C ARG A 240 1.48 -15.09 -17.18
N GLY A 241 1.15 -13.88 -17.62
CA GLY A 241 -0.22 -13.42 -17.86
C GLY A 241 -0.86 -12.71 -16.69
N LEU A 242 -0.14 -12.45 -15.59
CA LEU A 242 -0.67 -11.65 -14.50
C LEU A 242 -0.86 -10.19 -14.95
N ARG A 243 -1.95 -9.58 -14.49
CA ARG A 243 -2.35 -8.20 -14.76
C ARG A 243 -2.15 -7.33 -13.52
N HIS A 244 -1.91 -6.04 -13.75
CA HIS A 244 -1.67 -5.02 -12.73
C HIS A 244 -0.47 -5.27 -11.81
N VAL A 245 0.55 -5.95 -12.35
CA VAL A 245 1.79 -6.32 -11.65
C VAL A 245 2.99 -5.51 -12.15
N GLY A 246 2.82 -4.18 -12.30
CA GLY A 246 3.91 -3.29 -12.73
C GLY A 246 5.04 -3.16 -11.69
N PRO A 247 6.23 -2.65 -12.05
CA PRO A 247 7.38 -2.63 -11.13
C PRO A 247 7.15 -1.90 -9.80
N VAL A 248 6.38 -0.80 -9.81
CA VAL A 248 6.02 -0.06 -8.58
C VAL A 248 5.08 -0.88 -7.70
N VAL A 249 4.10 -1.55 -8.31
CA VAL A 249 3.18 -2.45 -7.59
C VAL A 249 3.95 -3.59 -6.95
N ILE A 250 4.85 -4.23 -7.71
CA ILE A 250 5.65 -5.35 -7.19
C ILE A 250 6.60 -4.90 -6.10
N ASN A 251 7.19 -3.70 -6.20
CA ASN A 251 8.01 -3.17 -5.13
C ASN A 251 7.20 -2.92 -3.84
N SER A 252 6.00 -2.35 -3.96
CA SER A 252 5.08 -2.17 -2.83
C SER A 252 4.62 -3.50 -2.22
N PHE A 253 4.33 -4.49 -3.06
CA PHE A 253 4.02 -5.86 -2.64
C PHE A 253 5.19 -6.50 -1.87
N MET A 254 6.41 -6.41 -2.39
CA MET A 254 7.60 -6.96 -1.74
C MET A 254 7.84 -6.34 -0.37
N GLN A 255 7.62 -5.03 -0.24
CA GLN A 255 7.66 -4.29 1.01
C GLN A 255 6.59 -4.76 1.99
N ALA A 256 5.34 -4.86 1.53
CA ALA A 256 4.23 -5.31 2.37
C ALA A 256 4.41 -6.76 2.84
N ALA A 257 4.90 -7.65 1.97
CA ALA A 257 5.09 -9.08 2.24
C ALA A 257 6.40 -9.42 2.97
N GLY A 258 7.19 -8.42 3.37
CA GLY A 258 8.47 -8.62 4.07
C GLY A 258 9.55 -9.32 3.24
N MET A 259 9.45 -9.29 1.91
CA MET A 259 10.53 -9.70 1.01
C MET A 259 11.64 -8.65 0.98
N THR A 260 11.30 -7.38 1.26
CA THR A 260 12.26 -6.33 1.60
C THR A 260 11.94 -5.79 2.99
N ILE A 261 12.98 -5.59 3.80
CA ILE A 261 12.84 -4.95 5.11
C ILE A 261 13.21 -3.49 4.96
N ASP A 262 12.20 -2.68 4.66
CA ASP A 262 12.33 -1.26 4.31
C ASP A 262 11.86 -0.31 5.41
N HIS A 263 11.54 -0.84 6.59
CA HIS A 263 11.37 -0.01 7.79
C HIS A 263 12.61 0.86 7.99
N LEU A 264 12.42 2.12 8.38
CA LEU A 264 13.54 3.00 8.70
C LEU A 264 14.26 2.47 9.93
N ILE A 265 15.58 2.62 10.00
CA ILE A 265 16.39 1.98 11.07
C ILE A 265 16.00 2.40 12.50
N TYR A 266 15.34 3.55 12.65
CA TYR A 266 14.87 4.05 13.95
C TYR A 266 13.45 3.57 14.28
N CYS A 267 12.74 2.97 13.32
CA CYS A 267 11.42 2.40 13.53
C CYS A 267 11.51 1.17 14.44
N PHE A 268 10.62 1.07 15.43
CA PHE A 268 10.59 -0.07 16.35
C PHE A 268 10.44 -1.42 15.62
N ARG A 269 9.72 -1.42 14.49
CA ARG A 269 9.52 -2.59 13.64
C ARG A 269 10.75 -3.02 12.82
N HIS A 270 11.76 -2.16 12.63
CA HIS A 270 12.94 -2.52 11.83
C HIS A 270 13.65 -3.74 12.40
N LYS A 271 13.96 -3.70 13.70
CA LYS A 271 14.64 -4.80 14.39
C LYS A 271 13.75 -6.04 14.49
N GLU A 272 12.45 -5.86 14.73
CA GLU A 272 11.50 -6.97 14.81
C GLU A 272 11.40 -7.72 13.48
N CYS A 273 11.14 -7.00 12.38
CA CYS A 273 11.04 -7.60 11.05
C CYS A 273 12.37 -8.18 10.57
N LEU A 274 13.51 -7.57 10.92
CA LEU A 274 14.84 -8.14 10.68
C LEU A 274 15.00 -9.52 11.36
N ASN A 275 14.68 -9.62 12.65
CA ASN A 275 14.77 -10.88 13.39
C ASN A 275 13.83 -11.96 12.82
N LEU A 276 12.66 -11.56 12.30
CA LEU A 276 11.74 -12.48 11.64
C LEU A 276 12.29 -12.96 10.29
N ALA A 277 12.94 -12.08 9.53
CA ALA A 277 13.54 -12.37 8.23
C ALA A 277 14.82 -13.21 8.29
N GLU A 278 15.55 -13.18 9.41
CA GLU A 278 16.71 -14.04 9.65
C GLU A 278 16.34 -15.50 9.91
N ARG A 279 15.06 -15.78 10.22
CA ARG A 279 14.60 -17.16 10.38
C ARG A 279 14.69 -17.89 9.04
N PRO A 280 15.09 -19.18 9.03
CA PRO A 280 15.07 -19.96 7.80
C PRO A 280 13.71 -19.90 7.14
N TRP A 281 13.70 -19.73 5.82
CA TRP A 281 12.47 -19.80 5.05
C TRP A 281 11.78 -21.14 5.36
N ARG A 282 10.53 -21.05 5.83
CA ARG A 282 9.75 -22.23 6.21
C ARG A 282 8.93 -22.62 4.99
N HIS A 283 9.24 -23.79 4.43
CA HIS A 283 8.24 -24.52 3.63
C HIS A 283 7.06 -24.74 4.58
N VAL A 284 5.96 -24.02 4.37
CA VAL A 284 4.65 -24.43 4.91
C VAL A 284 3.93 -25.12 3.77
#